data_AF-A0A1H4AN21-F1
#
_entry.id   AF-A0A1H4AN21-F1
#
_cell.length_a   1.000
_cell.length_b   1.000
_cell.length_c   1.000
_cell.angle_alpha   90.00
_cell.angle_beta   90.00
_cell.angle_gamma   90.00
#
_symmetry.space_group_name_H-M   'P 1'
#
loop_
_entity.id
_entity.type
_entity.pdbx_description
1 polymer ?
#
loop_
_entity_poly.entity_id
_entity_poly.type
_entity_poly.pdbx_seq_one_letter_code
_entity_poly.pdbx_strand_id
1 'polypeptide(L)'
;MLPFLPHTPEQPTQTKNNDTFNWDATSFFEDLTKRNKFAQSKHFTFCRVSGLDGFEEALAKLQTKAAFVCVSDISQGFTDINNTPHTRRVKTVFLAMRHTIDNMVARQSCMDAMRELFRQFMSVLIQEHTRLQQHSIYIDPRISFQEIDRYFFSGCACAYFQIAVDTYTDLQFNQEEWT
;
A
#
# COMPACT_ATOMS: atom_id res chain seq x y z
N MET A 1 -49.53 -45.52 -5.58
CA MET A 1 -48.89 -44.73 -4.52
C MET A 1 -47.39 -44.98 -4.64
N LEU A 2 -46.62 -44.06 -5.23
CA LEU A 2 -45.17 -44.19 -5.35
C LEU A 2 -44.52 -43.63 -4.08
N PRO A 3 -43.53 -44.32 -3.48
CA PRO A 3 -42.87 -43.85 -2.26
C PRO A 3 -41.98 -42.64 -2.57
N PHE A 4 -42.13 -41.56 -1.80
CA PHE A 4 -41.21 -40.43 -1.80
C PHE A 4 -39.86 -40.87 -1.21
N LEU A 5 -38.80 -40.80 -2.02
CA LEU A 5 -37.43 -40.90 -1.53
C LEU A 5 -37.00 -39.55 -0.96
N PRO A 6 -36.38 -39.49 0.23
CA PRO A 6 -35.87 -38.25 0.80
C PRO A 6 -34.67 -37.78 -0.04
N HIS A 7 -34.78 -36.56 -0.58
CA HIS A 7 -33.66 -35.88 -1.22
C HIS A 7 -32.69 -35.44 -0.12
N THR A 8 -31.59 -36.14 0.04
CA THR A 8 -30.49 -35.67 0.89
C THR A 8 -29.94 -34.40 0.22
N PRO A 9 -29.89 -33.24 0.90
CA PRO A 9 -29.28 -32.05 0.33
C PRO A 9 -27.79 -32.35 0.07
N GLU A 10 -27.38 -32.25 -1.19
CA GLU A 10 -25.96 -32.30 -1.56
C GLU A 10 -25.22 -31.24 -0.75
N GLN A 11 -24.19 -31.67 -0.01
CA GLN A 11 -23.30 -30.74 0.68
C GLN A 11 -22.69 -29.80 -0.36
N PRO A 12 -22.74 -28.47 -0.15
CA PRO A 12 -22.15 -27.53 -1.07
C PRO A 12 -20.67 -27.88 -1.22
N THR A 13 -20.29 -28.22 -2.45
CA THR A 13 -18.93 -28.55 -2.82
C THR A 13 -18.05 -27.36 -2.44
N GLN A 14 -17.22 -27.52 -1.41
CA GLN A 14 -16.21 -26.54 -1.06
C GLN A 14 -15.29 -26.37 -2.26
N THR A 15 -15.55 -25.31 -3.02
CA THR A 15 -14.67 -24.91 -4.10
C THR A 15 -13.42 -24.38 -3.42
N LYS A 16 -12.36 -25.20 -3.37
CA LYS A 16 -11.03 -24.75 -2.96
C LYS A 16 -10.59 -23.71 -4.00
N ASN A 17 -10.90 -22.44 -3.75
CA ASN A 17 -10.34 -21.31 -4.48
C ASN A 17 -8.86 -21.21 -4.10
N ASN A 18 -8.03 -22.02 -4.75
CA ASN A 18 -6.63 -22.22 -4.41
C ASN A 18 -5.67 -21.27 -5.15
N ASP A 19 -6.19 -20.19 -5.74
CA ASP A 19 -5.38 -19.06 -6.21
C ASP A 19 -5.60 -17.88 -5.26
N THR A 20 -4.97 -17.93 -4.08
CA THR A 20 -4.95 -16.79 -3.16
C THR A 20 -4.00 -15.73 -3.71
N PHE A 21 -4.43 -15.07 -4.78
CA PHE A 21 -3.77 -13.89 -5.29
C PHE A 21 -3.68 -12.86 -4.15
N ASN A 22 -2.48 -12.65 -3.61
CA ASN A 22 -2.22 -11.74 -2.49
C ASN A 22 -1.39 -10.57 -3.00
N TRP A 23 -1.96 -9.37 -2.98
CA TRP A 23 -1.30 -8.19 -3.49
C TRP A 23 -0.33 -7.60 -2.45
N ASP A 24 0.97 -7.55 -2.79
CA ASP A 24 1.99 -6.89 -1.96
C ASP A 24 2.29 -5.48 -2.47
N ALA A 25 1.78 -4.48 -1.75
CA ALA A 25 2.06 -3.07 -2.01
C ALA A 25 3.57 -2.76 -2.02
N THR A 26 4.35 -3.43 -1.19
CA THR A 26 5.79 -3.16 -1.03
C THR A 26 6.53 -3.51 -2.31
N SER A 27 6.34 -4.75 -2.78
CA SER A 27 6.91 -5.22 -4.05
C SER A 27 6.37 -4.42 -5.24
N PHE A 28 5.08 -4.05 -5.22
CA PHE A 28 4.48 -3.21 -6.27
C PHE A 28 5.19 -1.86 -6.39
N PHE A 29 5.39 -1.13 -5.29
CA PHE A 29 6.05 0.18 -5.31
C PHE A 29 7.57 0.08 -5.52
N GLU A 30 8.21 -1.01 -5.11
CA GLU A 30 9.61 -1.30 -5.43
C GLU A 30 9.81 -1.38 -6.94
N ASP A 31 9.03 -2.25 -7.59
CA ASP A 31 9.06 -2.40 -9.04
C ASP A 31 8.67 -1.09 -9.71
N LEU A 32 7.56 -0.46 -9.30
CA LEU A 32 7.09 0.79 -9.89
C LEU A 32 8.16 1.89 -9.85
N THR A 33 8.87 2.04 -8.73
CA THR A 33 9.98 2.99 -8.59
C THR A 33 11.12 2.65 -9.53
N LYS A 34 11.48 1.36 -9.64
CA LYS A 34 12.57 0.88 -10.50
C LYS A 34 12.31 1.11 -11.99
N ARG A 35 11.08 0.94 -12.48
CA ARG A 35 10.72 1.14 -13.91
C ARG A 35 10.36 2.59 -14.26
N ASN A 36 10.10 3.44 -13.27
CA ASN A 36 9.69 4.81 -13.52
C ASN A 36 10.90 5.66 -13.98
N LYS A 37 10.83 6.19 -15.20
CA LYS A 37 11.90 7.02 -15.80
C LYS A 37 12.14 8.32 -15.03
N PHE A 38 11.09 8.95 -14.52
CA PHE A 38 11.22 10.16 -13.71
C PHE A 38 11.93 9.86 -12.38
N ALA A 39 11.53 8.76 -11.71
CA ALA A 39 12.19 8.28 -10.50
C ALA A 39 13.69 8.04 -10.73
N GLN A 40 14.05 7.37 -11.82
CA GLN A 40 15.45 7.16 -12.23
C GLN A 40 16.19 8.48 -12.46
N SER A 41 15.58 9.41 -13.22
CA SER A 41 16.20 10.70 -13.56
C SER A 41 16.46 11.60 -12.34
N LYS A 42 15.63 11.46 -11.31
CA LYS A 42 15.75 12.20 -10.04
C LYS A 42 16.45 11.38 -8.95
N HIS A 43 16.99 10.21 -9.30
CA HIS A 43 17.72 9.31 -8.41
C HIS A 43 16.93 8.86 -7.17
N PHE A 44 15.61 8.68 -7.30
CA PHE A 44 14.80 8.07 -6.26
C PHE A 44 15.25 6.63 -6.03
N THR A 45 15.57 6.30 -4.79
CA THR A 45 15.89 4.93 -4.39
C THR A 45 14.77 4.35 -3.54
N PHE A 46 14.39 3.11 -3.82
CA PHE A 46 13.43 2.38 -3.01
C PHE A 46 14.03 1.94 -1.67
N CYS A 47 13.23 1.96 -0.61
CA CYS A 47 13.58 1.48 0.72
C CYS A 47 12.38 0.87 1.45
N ARG A 48 12.62 -0.09 2.35
CA ARG A 48 11.58 -0.67 3.23
C ARG A 48 11.80 -0.12 4.63
N VAL A 49 10.73 0.32 5.29
CA VAL A 49 10.79 0.94 6.63
C VAL A 49 9.67 0.41 7.51
N SER A 50 9.86 0.46 8.83
CA SER A 50 8.84 0.06 9.80
C SER A 50 8.12 1.28 10.36
N GLY A 51 7.25 1.87 9.56
CA GLY A 51 6.49 3.07 9.93
C GLY A 51 7.34 4.34 9.93
N LEU A 52 6.93 5.32 10.76
CA LEU A 52 7.57 6.64 10.82
C LEU A 52 8.97 6.55 11.42
N ASP A 53 9.15 5.88 12.58
CA ASP A 53 10.45 5.76 13.25
C ASP A 53 11.51 5.13 12.34
N GLY A 54 11.14 4.03 11.64
CA GLY A 54 12.03 3.40 10.66
C GLY A 54 12.37 4.31 9.47
N PHE A 55 11.45 5.19 9.09
CA PHE A 55 11.70 6.20 8.07
C PHE A 55 12.65 7.30 8.55
N GLU A 56 12.53 7.77 9.80
CA GLU A 56 13.46 8.73 10.38
C GLU A 56 14.88 8.16 10.46
N GLU A 57 15.01 6.91 10.90
CA GLU A 57 16.30 6.21 10.91
C GLU A 57 16.89 6.07 9.50
N ALA A 58 16.05 5.73 8.51
CA ALA A 58 16.48 5.63 7.13
C ALA A 58 17.00 6.98 6.62
N LEU A 59 16.31 8.08 6.91
CA LEU A 59 16.76 9.42 6.56
C LEU A 59 18.09 9.79 7.22
N ALA A 60 18.27 9.44 8.50
CA ALA A 60 19.50 9.71 9.24
C ALA A 60 20.71 8.91 8.70
N LYS A 61 20.49 7.65 8.32
CA LYS A 61 21.51 6.75 7.78
C LYS A 61 21.91 7.09 6.33
N LEU A 62 21.05 7.81 5.61
CA LEU A 62 21.22 8.08 4.18
C LEU A 62 21.80 9.48 3.94
N GLN A 63 23.09 9.61 4.24
CA GLN A 63 23.85 10.84 4.00
C GLN A 63 24.17 11.09 2.51
N THR A 64 24.17 10.03 1.68
CA THR A 64 24.69 10.07 0.31
C THR A 64 23.64 10.14 -0.80
N LYS A 65 22.38 9.81 -0.51
CA LYS A 65 21.32 9.71 -1.52
C LYS A 65 20.41 10.92 -1.49
N ALA A 66 20.02 11.39 -2.68
CA ALA A 66 19.26 12.62 -2.85
C ALA A 66 17.74 12.43 -2.67
N ALA A 67 17.20 11.26 -2.98
CA ALA A 67 15.75 11.03 -3.02
C ALA A 67 15.35 9.59 -2.69
N PHE A 68 14.18 9.41 -2.07
CA PHE A 68 13.69 8.14 -1.56
C PHE A 68 12.20 7.91 -1.80
N VAL A 69 11.88 6.64 -2.04
CA VAL A 69 10.54 6.08 -1.93
C VAL A 69 10.60 4.97 -0.90
N CYS A 70 9.96 5.14 0.24
CA CYS A 70 10.01 4.18 1.32
C CYS A 70 8.62 3.65 1.64
N VAL A 71 8.48 2.34 1.72
CA VAL A 71 7.17 1.71 1.99
C VAL A 71 7.19 1.08 3.38
N SER A 72 6.14 1.37 4.14
CA SER A 72 5.94 0.82 5.47
C SER A 72 5.58 -0.67 5.42
N ASP A 73 6.37 -1.51 6.06
CA ASP A 73 6.05 -2.92 6.27
C ASP A 73 4.94 -3.12 7.31
N ILE A 74 4.77 -2.16 8.24
CA ILE A 74 3.64 -2.09 9.15
C ILE A 74 2.37 -1.85 8.34
N SER A 75 1.41 -2.76 8.47
CA SER A 75 0.04 -2.59 8.00
C SER A 75 -0.83 -2.15 9.18
N GLN A 76 -1.46 -0.99 9.08
CA GLN A 76 -2.53 -0.61 10.00
C GLN A 76 -3.86 -1.01 9.38
N GLY A 77 -4.80 -1.52 10.17
CA GLY A 77 -5.99 -2.11 9.58
C GLY A 77 -7.04 -2.51 10.61
N PHE A 78 -8.20 -2.90 10.09
CA PHE A 78 -9.26 -3.51 10.89
C PHE A 78 -9.91 -4.65 10.10
N THR A 79 -10.53 -5.57 10.82
CA THR A 79 -11.40 -6.58 10.24
C THR A 79 -12.82 -6.25 10.66
N ASP A 80 -13.70 -6.09 9.69
CA ASP A 80 -15.12 -5.87 9.95
C ASP A 80 -15.80 -7.22 10.23
N ILE A 81 -16.56 -7.30 11.31
CA ILE A 81 -17.29 -8.51 11.77
C ILE A 81 -18.77 -8.46 11.41
N ASN A 82 -19.09 -7.86 10.27
CA ASN A 82 -20.45 -7.78 9.74
C ASN A 82 -20.79 -8.97 8.83
N ASN A 83 -21.96 -8.93 8.16
CA ASN A 83 -22.41 -10.03 7.28
C ASN A 83 -21.62 -10.13 5.95
N THR A 84 -20.60 -9.29 5.76
CA THR A 84 -19.71 -9.23 4.59
C THR A 84 -18.29 -8.89 5.08
N PRO A 85 -17.64 -9.80 5.83
CA PRO A 85 -16.38 -9.51 6.48
C PRO A 85 -15.29 -9.15 5.48
N HIS A 86 -14.61 -8.04 5.75
CA HIS A 86 -13.45 -7.61 5.00
C HIS A 86 -12.34 -7.19 5.97
N THR A 87 -11.11 -7.46 5.57
CA THR A 87 -9.92 -6.97 6.24
C THR A 87 -9.39 -5.80 5.44
N ARG A 88 -9.36 -4.64 6.09
CA ARG A 88 -8.72 -3.44 5.55
C ARG A 88 -7.27 -3.41 5.99
N ARG A 89 -6.34 -3.26 5.05
CA ARG A 89 -4.90 -3.05 5.30
C ARG A 89 -4.48 -1.73 4.68
N VAL A 90 -3.88 -0.87 5.48
CA VAL A 90 -3.36 0.43 5.09
C VAL A 90 -1.84 0.35 5.03
N LYS A 91 -1.29 0.76 3.89
CA LYS A 91 0.14 0.85 3.63
C LYS A 91 0.53 2.30 3.42
N THR A 92 1.45 2.79 4.23
CA THR A 92 2.01 4.13 4.09
C THR A 92 3.23 4.10 3.17
N VAL A 93 3.25 5.00 2.19
CA VAL A 93 4.37 5.23 1.29
C VAL A 93 4.92 6.62 1.57
N PHE A 94 6.16 6.69 2.01
CA PHE A 94 6.90 7.92 2.26
C PHE A 94 7.74 8.30 1.05
N LEU A 95 7.80 9.59 0.76
CA LEU A 95 8.67 10.21 -0.22
C LEU A 95 9.55 11.21 0.50
N ALA A 96 10.84 11.22 0.16
CA ALA A 96 11.77 12.21 0.67
C ALA A 96 12.71 12.69 -0.41
N MET A 97 13.04 13.97 -0.38
CA MET A 97 14.10 14.56 -1.19
C MET A 97 14.93 15.54 -0.36
N ARG A 98 16.25 15.37 -0.39
CA ARG A 98 17.18 16.27 0.29
C ARG A 98 17.28 17.59 -0.48
N HIS A 99 17.29 18.70 0.25
CA HIS A 99 17.58 20.02 -0.29
C HIS A 99 18.52 20.79 0.64
N THR A 100 19.13 21.85 0.14
CA THR A 100 19.94 22.74 0.98
C THR A 100 19.06 23.39 2.05
N ILE A 101 19.55 23.40 3.30
CA ILE A 101 18.87 24.02 4.45
C ILE A 101 18.63 25.52 4.12
N ASP A 102 17.50 26.06 4.57
CA ASP A 102 17.03 27.44 4.34
C ASP A 102 16.74 27.87 2.89
N ASN A 103 16.85 26.97 1.91
CA ASN A 103 16.44 27.27 0.54
C ASN A 103 14.97 26.89 0.29
N MET A 104 14.08 27.87 0.42
CA MET A 104 12.64 27.71 0.15
C MET A 104 12.34 27.27 -1.28
N VAL A 105 13.09 27.77 -2.26
CA VAL A 105 12.88 27.49 -3.69
C VAL A 105 13.28 26.05 -4.02
N ALA A 106 14.42 25.60 -3.50
CA ALA A 106 14.85 24.21 -3.65
C ALA A 106 13.85 23.25 -2.98
N ARG A 107 13.33 23.60 -1.80
CA ARG A 107 12.27 22.81 -1.15
C ARG A 107 11.04 22.70 -2.04
N GLN A 108 10.57 23.82 -2.59
CA GLN A 108 9.40 23.80 -3.47
C GLN A 108 9.63 22.91 -4.70
N SER A 109 10.81 23.00 -5.33
CA SER A 109 11.16 22.13 -6.46
C SER A 109 11.19 20.64 -6.08
N CYS A 110 11.67 20.29 -4.89
CA CYS A 110 11.60 18.93 -4.36
C CYS A 110 10.15 18.48 -4.14
N MET A 111 9.30 19.33 -3.57
CA MET A 111 7.87 19.01 -3.40
C MET A 111 7.18 18.80 -4.74
N ASP A 112 7.45 19.66 -5.72
CA ASP A 112 6.88 19.54 -7.08
C ASP A 112 7.33 18.24 -7.75
N ALA A 113 8.59 17.84 -7.57
CA ALA A 113 9.08 16.55 -8.05
C ALA A 113 8.37 15.37 -7.37
N MET A 114 8.14 15.42 -6.06
CA MET A 114 7.40 14.37 -5.35
C MET A 114 5.92 14.32 -5.78
N ARG A 115 5.27 15.46 -6.02
CA ARG A 115 3.90 15.53 -6.56
C ARG A 115 3.82 14.94 -7.97
N GLU A 116 4.81 15.21 -8.82
CA GLU A 116 4.87 14.63 -10.17
C GLU A 116 5.10 13.12 -10.12
N LEU A 117 6.01 12.65 -9.25
CA LEU A 117 6.22 11.21 -9.04
C LEU A 117 4.94 10.53 -8.55
N PHE A 118 4.25 11.14 -7.58
CA PHE A 118 2.95 10.67 -7.08
C PHE A 118 1.92 10.58 -8.21
N ARG A 119 1.77 11.63 -9.03
CA ARG A 119 0.87 11.62 -10.20
C ARG A 119 1.18 10.46 -11.15
N GLN A 120 2.46 10.21 -11.43
CA GLN A 120 2.87 9.08 -12.28
C GLN A 120 2.57 7.73 -11.63
N PHE A 121 2.76 7.59 -10.31
CA PHE A 121 2.36 6.38 -9.58
C PHE A 121 0.86 6.14 -9.67
N MET A 122 0.03 7.17 -9.46
CA MET A 122 -1.43 7.07 -9.58
C MET A 122 -1.86 6.59 -10.97
N SER A 123 -1.18 7.03 -12.04
CA SER A 123 -1.52 6.60 -13.41
C SER A 123 -1.39 5.08 -13.64
N VAL A 124 -0.43 4.44 -12.97
CA VAL A 124 -0.26 2.98 -13.02
C VAL A 124 -1.19 2.31 -12.01
N LEU A 125 -1.38 2.93 -10.85
CA LEU A 125 -2.28 2.41 -9.81
C LEU A 125 -3.73 2.30 -10.30
N ILE A 126 -4.18 3.14 -11.23
CA ILE A 126 -5.50 3.01 -11.87
C ILE A 126 -5.64 1.67 -12.60
N GLN A 127 -4.62 1.27 -13.37
CA GLN A 127 -4.63 -0.02 -14.08
C GLN A 127 -4.57 -1.18 -13.09
N GLU A 128 -3.75 -1.03 -12.06
CA GLU A 128 -3.63 -2.03 -10.99
C GLU A 128 -4.94 -2.19 -10.23
N HIS A 129 -5.62 -1.10 -9.88
CA HIS A 129 -6.92 -1.12 -9.23
C HIS A 129 -7.94 -1.97 -10.03
N THR A 130 -8.02 -1.79 -11.34
CA THR A 130 -8.89 -2.63 -12.20
C THR A 130 -8.49 -4.11 -12.16
N ARG A 131 -7.19 -4.41 -12.18
CA ARG A 131 -6.69 -5.79 -12.09
C ARG A 131 -6.98 -6.43 -10.73
N LEU A 132 -6.89 -5.67 -9.64
CA LEU A 132 -7.17 -6.15 -8.29
C LEU A 132 -8.64 -6.43 -8.06
N GLN A 133 -9.53 -5.60 -8.61
CA GLN A 133 -10.97 -5.80 -8.51
C GLN A 133 -11.42 -7.13 -9.13
N GLN A 134 -10.76 -7.58 -10.21
CA GLN A 134 -11.01 -8.90 -10.82
C GLN A 134 -10.69 -10.07 -9.87
N HIS A 135 -9.84 -9.83 -8.87
CA HIS A 135 -9.44 -10.81 -7.87
C HIS A 135 -10.08 -10.54 -6.50
N SER A 136 -11.17 -9.76 -6.45
CA SER A 136 -11.88 -9.40 -5.22
C SER A 136 -11.02 -8.65 -4.19
N ILE A 137 -10.01 -7.91 -4.67
CA ILE A 137 -9.19 -6.99 -3.88
C ILE A 137 -9.54 -5.57 -4.28
N TYR A 138 -9.86 -4.71 -3.30
CA TYR A 138 -10.33 -3.35 -3.56
C TYR A 138 -9.35 -2.34 -2.99
N ILE A 139 -8.79 -1.46 -3.82
CA ILE A 139 -8.04 -0.29 -3.34
C ILE A 139 -9.02 0.85 -3.08
N ASP A 140 -8.91 1.54 -1.95
CA ASP A 140 -9.66 2.77 -1.71
C ASP A 140 -9.22 3.84 -2.72
N PRO A 141 -10.14 4.37 -3.57
CA PRO A 141 -9.79 5.37 -4.57
C PRO A 141 -9.41 6.73 -3.96
N ARG A 142 -9.69 6.97 -2.68
CA ARG A 142 -9.41 8.23 -1.99
C ARG A 142 -7.99 8.23 -1.42
N ILE A 143 -7.01 8.48 -2.29
CA ILE A 143 -5.60 8.55 -1.89
C ILE A 143 -5.19 10.01 -1.71
N SER A 144 -4.94 10.40 -0.46
CA SER A 144 -4.49 11.75 -0.11
C SER A 144 -2.96 11.82 -0.10
N PHE A 145 -2.41 12.89 -0.67
CA PHE A 145 -1.00 13.24 -0.58
C PHE A 145 -0.80 14.25 0.54
N GLN A 146 0.00 13.90 1.55
CA GLN A 146 0.22 14.72 2.74
C GLN A 146 1.69 15.11 2.83
N GLU A 147 1.95 16.40 3.02
CA GLU A 147 3.30 16.92 3.24
C GLU A 147 3.64 16.85 4.73
N ILE A 148 4.88 16.48 5.05
CA ILE A 148 5.35 16.50 6.43
C ILE A 148 6.00 17.86 6.68
N ASP A 149 5.59 18.51 7.77
CA ASP A 149 6.05 19.85 8.11
C ASP A 149 7.55 19.88 8.44
N ARG A 150 8.18 21.02 8.11
CA ARG A 150 9.61 21.33 8.20
C ARG A 150 10.21 21.06 9.57
N TYR A 151 9.43 21.21 10.63
CA TYR A 151 9.92 21.11 12.01
C TYR A 151 10.42 19.71 12.40
N PHE A 152 10.06 18.67 11.63
CA PHE A 152 10.52 17.31 11.90
C PHE A 152 11.86 16.94 11.23
N PHE A 153 12.25 17.57 10.10
CA PHE A 153 13.40 17.13 9.30
C PHE A 153 14.22 18.30 8.72
N SER A 154 15.23 18.77 9.45
CA SER A 154 16.12 19.87 9.05
C SER A 154 16.99 19.51 7.83
N GLY A 155 16.44 19.70 6.63
CA GLY A 155 17.15 19.52 5.35
C GLY A 155 16.55 18.49 4.38
N CYS A 156 15.36 17.97 4.67
CA CYS A 156 14.62 17.10 3.77
C CYS A 156 13.20 17.62 3.55
N ALA A 157 12.77 17.62 2.28
CA ALA A 157 11.38 17.76 1.91
C ALA A 157 10.76 16.36 1.96
N CYS A 158 9.74 16.17 2.80
CA CYS A 158 9.09 14.88 2.99
C CYS A 158 7.60 14.97 2.71
N ALA A 159 7.06 13.89 2.17
CA ALA A 159 5.63 13.71 1.98
C ALA A 159 5.28 12.23 2.15
N TYR A 160 4.01 11.91 2.33
CA TYR A 160 3.54 10.54 2.31
C TYR A 160 2.14 10.46 1.73
N PHE A 161 1.76 9.25 1.34
CA PHE A 161 0.40 8.91 0.99
C PHE A 161 0.11 7.50 1.50
N GLN A 162 -1.17 7.18 1.64
CA GLN A 162 -1.62 5.89 2.15
C GLN A 162 -2.45 5.17 1.10
N ILE A 163 -2.17 3.88 0.93
CA ILE A 163 -2.99 2.98 0.12
C ILE A 163 -3.73 2.06 1.08
N ALA A 164 -5.04 2.16 1.10
CA ALA A 164 -5.88 1.21 1.79
C ALA A 164 -6.37 0.14 0.82
N VAL A 165 -6.30 -1.12 1.25
CA VAL A 165 -6.71 -2.29 0.50
C VAL A 165 -7.69 -3.10 1.33
N ASP A 166 -8.84 -3.41 0.76
CA ASP A 166 -9.88 -4.23 1.35
C ASP A 166 -9.90 -5.60 0.66
N THR A 167 -9.83 -6.67 1.46
CA THR A 167 -9.93 -8.06 0.98
C THR A 167 -10.99 -8.80 1.78
N TYR A 168 -11.84 -9.58 1.10
CA TYR A 168 -12.77 -10.47 1.80
C TYR A 168 -12.04 -11.43 2.72
N THR A 169 -12.57 -11.61 3.93
CA THR A 169 -11.97 -12.49 4.93
C THR A 169 -12.98 -13.57 5.27
N ASP A 170 -12.55 -14.81 5.18
CA ASP A 170 -13.37 -15.92 5.67
C ASP A 170 -13.30 -15.92 7.20
N LEU A 171 -14.45 -15.64 7.82
CA LEU A 171 -14.63 -15.67 9.28
C LEU A 171 -15.65 -16.76 9.68
N GLN A 172 -15.88 -17.76 8.82
CA GLN A 172 -16.75 -18.87 9.17
C GLN A 172 -16.23 -19.57 10.43
N PHE A 173 -17.13 -19.78 11.38
CA PHE A 173 -16.78 -20.46 12.61
C PHE A 173 -16.39 -21.92 12.34
N ASN A 174 -15.16 -22.27 12.71
CA ASN A 174 -14.65 -23.63 12.63
C ASN A 174 -14.56 -24.23 14.04
N GLN A 175 -15.47 -25.15 14.38
CA GLN A 175 -15.51 -25.79 15.70
C GLN A 175 -14.21 -26.54 16.05
N GLU A 176 -13.44 -27.00 15.06
CA GLU A 176 -12.16 -27.68 15.28
C GLU A 176 -11.06 -26.75 15.82
N GLU A 177 -11.23 -25.43 15.68
CA GLU A 177 -10.28 -24.43 16.18
C GLU A 177 -10.46 -24.09 17.67
N TRP A 178 -11.52 -24.60 18.32
CA TRP A 178 -11.91 -24.18 19.68
C TRP A 178 -12.23 -25.38 20.60
N THR A 179 -11.80 -25.30 21.87
CA THR A 179 -12.02 -26.30 22.95
C THR A 179 -12.96 -25.80 24.04
#